data_AF-A0A7J9ZZ02-F1
#
_entry.id   AF-A0A7J9ZZ02-F1
#
_cell.length_a   1.000
_cell.length_b   1.000
_cell.length_c   1.000
_cell.angle_alpha   90.00
_cell.angle_beta   90.00
_cell.angle_gamma   90.00
#
_symmetry.space_group_name_H-M   'P 1'
#
loop_
_entity.id
_entity.type
_entity.pdbx_description
1 polymer ?
#
loop_
_entity_poly.entity_id
_entity_poly.type
_entity_poly.pdbx_seq_one_letter_code
_entity_poly.pdbx_strand_id
1 'polypeptide(L)'
;MLPHWAEGPLGVTVAVGLVVILMAGSAMAYSMITKAPPKRYAPIEVEPYDGPVAWRGQKDVYARLKKITGCTPQDIQGVDRNFNDVHTARGRIKYIVDGVRGMRGLETAKAPKMNFLKQAELGRQVARIVNKEYDRAKSNLDATVLAMLGAVPPGTRFGKLSGADAADAIAGLYVPEKGELYVGEARGFNTLDELTLAHELQHAFADQTFGLGDHDLDVISDERNAMKALAEGDAELTAAHYDMVLDIESTLQFRETSAEAQAATGAEYPGYFVERGFFFPYFEGTLFVCELYAINGWEAVNDAYTDPPKTTAEILFPERYIFKIEPKDPADPTTPRGWDKDDAYSLGAADLLWLFQAPSGHLQPRLMRNAQAVKRWNGGEVHVFRRGKDTAISMVLVDGGEDPKGKKASPTLCKRVSKWYSTAFDDARKKRVGRTVTWRHDRRVATLVCTKEGPRLSIAPDARTSSALSR
;
A
#
# COMPACT_ATOMS: atom_id res chain seq x y z
N MET A 1 -21.98 29.93 4.34
CA MET A 1 -20.75 30.57 3.84
C MET A 1 -19.68 29.50 3.82
N LEU A 2 -19.47 28.90 2.65
CA LEU A 2 -18.43 27.89 2.40
C LEU A 2 -17.24 28.61 1.75
N PRO A 3 -15.97 28.34 2.12
CA PRO A 3 -14.84 28.93 1.44
C PRO A 3 -14.59 28.24 0.10
N HIS A 4 -14.50 29.05 -0.94
CA HIS A 4 -13.98 28.70 -2.26
C HIS A 4 -12.52 28.25 -2.16
N TRP A 5 -12.23 27.03 -2.62
CA TRP A 5 -10.89 26.61 -3.03
C TRP A 5 -10.98 26.09 -4.46
N ALA A 6 -10.63 26.94 -5.41
CA ALA A 6 -10.30 26.56 -6.78
C ALA A 6 -9.16 27.47 -7.21
N GLU A 7 -8.14 26.86 -7.81
CA GLU A 7 -7.06 27.40 -8.66
C GLU A 7 -5.66 26.92 -8.23
N GLY A 8 -5.32 25.71 -8.69
CA GLY A 8 -3.97 25.15 -8.78
C GLY A 8 -3.92 24.18 -9.98
N PRO A 9 -2.78 24.02 -10.68
CA PRO A 9 -2.72 23.22 -11.90
C PRO A 9 -2.89 21.73 -11.58
N LEU A 10 -3.92 21.13 -12.20
CA LEU A 10 -4.41 19.76 -12.05
C LEU A 10 -3.29 18.73 -12.33
N GLY A 11 -2.95 17.95 -11.30
CA GLY A 11 -2.02 16.83 -11.34
C GLY A 11 -2.62 15.61 -12.02
N VAL A 12 -1.76 14.68 -12.46
CA VAL A 12 -2.17 13.43 -13.09
C VAL A 12 -2.14 12.33 -12.01
N THR A 13 -3.02 11.35 -12.12
CA THR A 13 -3.10 10.23 -11.19
C THR A 13 -2.32 9.09 -11.80
N VAL A 14 -1.10 8.91 -11.31
CA VAL A 14 -0.46 7.61 -11.39
C VAL A 14 0.18 7.28 -10.07
N ALA A 15 0.01 6.06 -9.60
CA ALA A 15 0.80 5.56 -8.47
C ALA A 15 2.31 5.91 -8.68
N VAL A 16 3.03 6.35 -7.63
CA VAL A 16 4.29 5.81 -7.04
C VAL A 16 5.42 5.36 -7.97
N GLY A 17 6.03 6.20 -8.80
CA GLY A 17 6.95 5.76 -9.87
C GLY A 17 8.21 4.93 -9.55
N LEU A 18 8.36 4.28 -8.38
CA LEU A 18 9.01 2.97 -8.37
C LEU A 18 8.42 1.84 -7.51
N VAL A 19 7.27 2.09 -6.90
CA VAL A 19 6.38 1.08 -6.29
C VAL A 19 5.16 0.85 -7.20
N VAL A 20 5.23 1.34 -8.44
CA VAL A 20 4.23 1.24 -9.51
C VAL A 20 4.43 0.08 -10.45
N ILE A 21 5.54 -0.60 -10.28
CA ILE A 21 6.10 -1.41 -11.35
C ILE A 21 5.32 -2.72 -11.58
N LEU A 22 4.31 -3.08 -10.77
CA LEU A 22 3.68 -4.43 -10.84
C LEU A 22 2.15 -4.49 -10.63
N MET A 23 1.39 -3.40 -10.83
CA MET A 23 -0.08 -3.34 -10.57
C MET A 23 -0.92 -4.06 -11.61
N ALA A 24 -1.79 -5.00 -11.18
CA ALA A 24 -2.93 -5.71 -11.83
C ALA A 24 -2.67 -6.99 -12.67
N GLY A 25 -2.30 -8.08 -12.00
CA GLY A 25 -2.28 -9.43 -12.58
C GLY A 25 -3.14 -10.41 -11.78
N SER A 26 -4.44 -10.17 -11.68
CA SER A 26 -5.39 -11.24 -11.36
C SER A 26 -6.01 -11.75 -12.64
N ALA A 27 -5.13 -12.31 -13.51
CA ALA A 27 -5.41 -13.29 -14.56
C ALA A 27 -4.37 -13.41 -15.67
N MET A 28 -3.55 -14.46 -15.59
CA MET A 28 -3.27 -15.38 -16.70
C MET A 28 -2.10 -16.26 -16.30
N ALA A 29 -2.41 -17.42 -15.73
CA ALA A 29 -1.47 -18.53 -15.65
C ALA A 29 -2.17 -19.81 -16.13
N TYR A 30 -2.63 -19.81 -17.38
CA TYR A 30 -3.06 -21.05 -18.05
C TYR A 30 -2.66 -21.07 -19.53
N SER A 31 -1.39 -20.78 -19.84
CA SER A 31 -0.79 -21.23 -21.09
C SER A 31 0.72 -21.12 -21.00
N MET A 32 1.37 -22.22 -20.60
CA MET A 32 2.70 -22.70 -21.01
C MET A 32 3.33 -23.54 -19.87
N ILE A 33 2.78 -24.74 -19.69
CA ILE A 33 3.51 -25.84 -19.05
C ILE A 33 4.24 -26.58 -20.17
N THR A 34 5.57 -26.59 -20.17
CA THR A 34 6.34 -27.85 -20.16
C THR A 34 7.84 -27.61 -19.88
N LYS A 35 8.33 -28.34 -18.86
CA LYS A 35 9.71 -28.80 -18.56
C LYS A 35 10.67 -27.91 -17.74
N ALA A 36 10.57 -28.02 -16.41
CA ALA A 36 11.71 -28.35 -15.51
C ALA A 36 11.20 -28.85 -14.14
N PRO A 37 11.83 -29.85 -13.48
CA PRO A 37 11.34 -30.40 -12.21
C PRO A 37 11.83 -29.59 -10.99
N PRO A 38 11.01 -29.45 -9.92
CA PRO A 38 11.40 -28.74 -8.70
C PRO A 38 12.30 -29.62 -7.80
N LYS A 39 13.36 -29.01 -7.23
CA LYS A 39 14.18 -29.63 -6.17
C LYS A 39 13.40 -29.62 -4.85
N ARG A 40 13.29 -30.79 -4.20
CA ARG A 40 12.66 -30.97 -2.88
C ARG A 40 13.56 -30.42 -1.76
N TYR A 41 13.01 -29.64 -0.86
CA TYR A 41 13.58 -29.36 0.46
C TYR A 41 12.68 -29.94 1.55
N ALA A 42 13.29 -30.44 2.63
CA ALA A 42 12.61 -31.18 3.70
C ALA A 42 11.81 -30.24 4.64
N PRO A 43 10.66 -30.69 5.19
CA PRO A 43 9.81 -29.89 6.06
C PRO A 43 10.37 -29.82 7.50
N ILE A 44 10.22 -28.65 8.12
CA ILE A 44 10.49 -28.41 9.54
C ILE A 44 9.14 -28.39 10.27
N GLU A 45 8.98 -29.20 11.31
CA GLU A 45 7.78 -29.22 12.16
C GLU A 45 7.78 -28.06 13.17
N VAL A 46 6.63 -27.39 13.32
CA VAL A 46 6.40 -26.32 14.31
C VAL A 46 5.04 -26.59 14.99
N GLU A 47 5.02 -26.61 16.33
CA GLU A 47 3.78 -26.79 17.12
C GLU A 47 2.83 -25.56 17.04
N PRO A 48 1.49 -25.76 17.13
CA PRO A 48 0.50 -24.69 16.97
C PRO A 48 0.24 -23.88 18.26
N TYR A 49 0.14 -22.54 18.14
CA TYR A 49 -0.06 -21.58 19.25
C TYR A 49 -1.35 -20.74 19.11
N ASP A 50 -2.27 -20.82 20.09
CA ASP A 50 -3.59 -20.14 20.15
C ASP A 50 -3.55 -18.75 20.85
N GLY A 51 -3.18 -17.69 20.11
CA GLY A 51 -3.26 -16.29 20.56
C GLY A 51 -3.73 -15.32 19.45
N PRO A 52 -4.28 -14.13 19.78
CA PRO A 52 -5.13 -13.33 18.89
C PRO A 52 -4.43 -12.56 17.76
N VAL A 53 -3.15 -12.82 17.53
CA VAL A 53 -2.48 -12.41 16.30
C VAL A 53 -1.47 -13.50 16.02
N ALA A 54 -1.92 -14.53 15.33
CA ALA A 54 -1.08 -15.48 14.65
C ALA A 54 -1.47 -15.34 13.19
N TRP A 55 -0.53 -14.91 12.34
CA TRP A 55 -0.63 -15.15 10.89
C TRP A 55 -0.50 -16.66 10.68
N ARG A 56 -1.58 -17.40 10.97
CA ARG A 56 -1.80 -18.72 10.41
C ARG A 56 -2.28 -18.49 8.99
N GLY A 57 -1.85 -19.36 8.08
CA GLY A 57 -2.02 -19.18 6.62
C GLY A 57 -3.44 -18.81 6.19
N GLN A 58 -3.55 -18.31 4.96
CA GLN A 58 -4.73 -17.82 4.24
C GLN A 58 -6.12 -18.32 4.72
N LYS A 59 -6.26 -19.59 5.12
CA LYS A 59 -7.50 -20.20 5.66
C LYS A 59 -8.13 -19.47 6.85
N ASP A 60 -7.36 -18.86 7.75
CA ASP A 60 -7.92 -18.18 8.95
C ASP A 60 -8.55 -16.81 8.64
N VAL A 61 -8.11 -16.15 7.56
CA VAL A 61 -8.72 -14.91 7.07
C VAL A 61 -10.11 -15.20 6.49
N TYR A 62 -10.30 -16.32 5.80
CA TYR A 62 -11.60 -16.72 5.24
C TYR A 62 -12.62 -17.16 6.28
N ALA A 63 -12.18 -17.89 7.31
CA ALA A 63 -13.05 -18.24 8.44
C ALA A 63 -13.52 -16.98 9.19
N ARG A 64 -12.71 -15.92 9.20
CA ARG A 64 -13.09 -14.59 9.68
C ARG A 64 -14.00 -13.87 8.70
N LEU A 65 -13.66 -13.76 7.42
CA LEU A 65 -14.50 -13.10 6.40
C LEU A 65 -15.90 -13.71 6.37
N LYS A 66 -16.04 -15.04 6.31
CA LYS A 66 -17.36 -15.72 6.37
C LYS A 66 -18.14 -15.44 7.67
N LYS A 67 -17.43 -15.20 8.78
CA LYS A 67 -18.02 -14.91 10.09
C LYS A 67 -18.32 -13.42 10.29
N ILE A 68 -17.64 -12.55 9.53
CA ILE A 68 -17.69 -11.08 9.59
C ILE A 68 -18.70 -10.54 8.56
N THR A 69 -18.73 -11.07 7.34
CA THR A 69 -19.57 -10.55 6.25
C THR A 69 -21.02 -10.97 6.35
N GLY A 70 -21.34 -12.11 7.01
CA GLY A 70 -22.71 -12.63 7.09
C GLY A 70 -23.36 -13.00 5.76
N CYS A 71 -22.73 -12.67 4.62
CA CYS A 71 -23.27 -12.85 3.30
C CYS A 71 -23.25 -14.32 2.89
N THR A 72 -24.43 -14.81 2.57
CA THR A 72 -24.66 -15.96 1.70
C THR A 72 -24.94 -15.44 0.28
N PRO A 73 -24.66 -16.21 -0.79
CA PRO A 73 -25.03 -15.83 -2.16
C PRO A 73 -26.52 -15.50 -2.35
N GLN A 74 -27.38 -15.90 -1.41
CA GLN A 74 -28.81 -15.57 -1.40
C GLN A 74 -29.12 -14.13 -0.95
N ASP A 75 -28.18 -13.44 -0.29
CA ASP A 75 -28.40 -12.09 0.27
C ASP A 75 -28.22 -10.98 -0.77
N ILE A 76 -27.75 -11.30 -1.98
CA ILE A 76 -27.68 -10.39 -3.13
C ILE A 76 -29.03 -10.43 -3.87
N GLN A 77 -30.07 -9.83 -3.27
CA GLN A 77 -31.34 -9.59 -3.95
C GLN A 77 -31.22 -8.37 -4.88
N GLY A 78 -31.62 -8.51 -6.14
CA GLY A 78 -31.84 -7.37 -7.06
C GLY A 78 -31.11 -7.39 -8.40
N VAL A 79 -30.22 -8.36 -8.65
CA VAL A 79 -29.60 -8.47 -9.98
C VAL A 79 -30.54 -9.23 -10.91
N ASP A 80 -31.16 -8.52 -11.85
CA ASP A 80 -32.00 -9.12 -12.90
C ASP A 80 -31.16 -10.09 -13.75
N ARG A 81 -31.38 -11.39 -13.54
CA ARG A 81 -30.69 -12.50 -14.22
C ARG A 81 -31.25 -12.74 -15.63
N ASN A 82 -31.59 -11.69 -16.38
CA ASN A 82 -32.13 -11.84 -17.72
C ASN A 82 -30.99 -12.14 -18.72
N PHE A 83 -30.57 -13.41 -18.75
CA PHE A 83 -29.38 -13.94 -19.41
C PHE A 83 -29.33 -13.86 -20.95
N ASN A 84 -30.34 -13.30 -21.62
CA ASN A 84 -30.45 -13.39 -23.07
C ASN A 84 -29.47 -12.50 -23.86
N ASP A 85 -28.92 -11.43 -23.28
CA ASP A 85 -27.97 -10.51 -23.94
C ASP A 85 -26.49 -10.70 -23.49
N VAL A 86 -26.26 -11.52 -22.45
CA VAL A 86 -24.95 -11.79 -21.82
C VAL A 86 -24.05 -12.66 -22.71
N HIS A 87 -24.57 -13.16 -23.84
CA HIS A 87 -23.78 -13.92 -24.82
C HIS A 87 -22.93 -13.02 -25.74
N THR A 88 -23.16 -11.71 -25.74
CA THR A 88 -22.35 -10.75 -26.50
C THR A 88 -21.38 -9.99 -25.58
N ALA A 89 -20.19 -9.63 -26.07
CA ALA A 89 -19.25 -8.81 -25.27
C ALA A 89 -19.89 -7.49 -24.81
N ARG A 90 -20.72 -6.87 -25.65
CA ARG A 90 -21.43 -5.63 -25.32
C ARG A 90 -22.46 -5.81 -24.20
N GLY A 91 -23.24 -6.88 -24.24
CA GLY A 91 -24.20 -7.19 -23.20
C GLY A 91 -23.53 -7.52 -21.86
N ARG A 92 -22.40 -8.23 -21.89
CA ARG A 92 -21.57 -8.50 -20.69
C ARG A 92 -21.02 -7.23 -20.06
N ILE A 93 -20.43 -6.35 -20.86
CA ILE A 93 -19.93 -5.05 -20.38
C ILE A 93 -21.07 -4.25 -19.74
N LYS A 94 -22.23 -4.17 -20.39
CA LYS A 94 -23.40 -3.48 -19.82
C LYS A 94 -23.84 -4.11 -18.48
N TYR A 95 -23.86 -5.43 -18.40
CA TYR A 95 -24.22 -6.15 -17.18
C TYR A 95 -23.24 -5.84 -16.03
N ILE A 96 -21.93 -5.82 -16.29
CA ILE A 96 -20.92 -5.45 -15.27
C ILE A 96 -21.13 -4.01 -14.81
N VAL A 97 -21.32 -3.08 -15.75
CA VAL A 97 -21.56 -1.66 -15.47
C VAL A 97 -22.76 -1.46 -14.55
N ASP A 98 -23.90 -2.06 -14.90
CA ASP A 98 -25.13 -1.90 -14.12
C ASP A 98 -25.04 -2.67 -12.79
N GLY A 99 -24.40 -3.85 -12.80
CA GLY A 99 -24.19 -4.69 -11.61
C GLY A 99 -23.33 -4.01 -10.57
N VAL A 100 -22.15 -3.50 -10.94
CA VAL A 100 -21.26 -2.75 -10.04
C VAL A 100 -21.96 -1.51 -9.50
N ARG A 101 -22.67 -0.76 -10.36
CA ARG A 101 -23.38 0.46 -9.96
C ARG A 101 -24.47 0.18 -8.94
N GLY A 102 -25.32 -0.80 -9.21
CA GLY A 102 -26.41 -1.20 -8.34
C GLY A 102 -25.89 -1.78 -7.02
N MET A 103 -24.88 -2.64 -7.09
CA MET A 103 -24.25 -3.25 -5.91
C MET A 103 -23.71 -2.18 -4.96
N ARG A 104 -22.99 -1.17 -5.46
CA ARG A 104 -22.42 -0.10 -4.62
C ARG A 104 -23.42 0.99 -4.24
N GLY A 105 -24.65 0.96 -4.77
CA GLY A 105 -25.64 2.02 -4.56
C GLY A 105 -25.25 3.36 -5.18
N LEU A 106 -24.37 3.36 -6.19
CA LEU A 106 -23.83 4.57 -6.83
C LEU A 106 -24.63 4.93 -8.08
N GLU A 107 -25.97 4.97 -7.97
CA GLU A 107 -26.90 5.02 -9.10
C GLU A 107 -26.73 6.24 -10.02
N THR A 108 -26.19 7.35 -9.49
CA THR A 108 -25.94 8.58 -10.26
C THR A 108 -24.67 8.50 -11.12
N ALA A 109 -23.77 7.56 -10.84
CA ALA A 109 -22.54 7.38 -11.60
C ALA A 109 -22.87 6.92 -13.03
N LYS A 110 -22.11 7.42 -14.01
CA LYS A 110 -22.28 7.08 -15.42
C LYS A 110 -21.18 6.14 -15.85
N ALA A 111 -21.48 5.30 -16.85
CA ALA A 111 -20.47 4.43 -17.45
C ALA A 111 -19.33 5.31 -18.02
N PRO A 112 -18.06 5.10 -17.60
CA PRO A 112 -16.94 5.84 -18.14
C PRO A 112 -16.71 5.46 -19.59
N LYS A 113 -15.92 6.28 -20.30
CA LYS A 113 -15.44 5.88 -21.63
C LYS A 113 -14.40 4.77 -21.45
N MET A 114 -14.67 3.60 -22.03
CA MET A 114 -13.78 2.44 -21.98
C MET A 114 -12.96 2.32 -23.25
N ASN A 115 -11.65 2.16 -23.10
CA ASN A 115 -10.69 1.94 -24.17
C ASN A 115 -10.08 0.56 -24.00
N PHE A 116 -10.51 -0.36 -24.85
CA PHE A 116 -9.99 -1.71 -24.87
C PHE A 116 -8.72 -1.73 -25.74
N LEU A 117 -7.58 -2.03 -25.13
CA LEU A 117 -6.26 -1.93 -25.74
C LEU A 117 -5.57 -3.29 -25.77
N LYS A 118 -4.69 -3.50 -26.75
CA LYS A 118 -3.74 -4.62 -26.66
C LYS A 118 -2.83 -4.42 -25.45
N GLN A 119 -2.48 -5.49 -24.75
CA GLN A 119 -1.67 -5.46 -23.53
C GLN A 119 -0.41 -4.59 -23.63
N ALA A 120 0.35 -4.73 -24.74
CA ALA A 120 1.55 -3.92 -24.97
C ALA A 120 1.27 -2.43 -25.16
N GLU A 121 0.08 -2.06 -25.65
CA GLU A 121 -0.34 -0.67 -25.78
C GLU A 121 -0.80 -0.09 -24.45
N LEU A 122 -1.53 -0.87 -23.65
CA LEU A 122 -1.88 -0.53 -22.26
C LEU A 122 -0.60 -0.25 -21.45
N GLY A 123 0.39 -1.15 -21.48
CA GLY A 123 1.65 -0.95 -20.76
C GLY A 123 2.42 0.30 -21.23
N ARG A 124 2.45 0.60 -22.53
CA ARG A 124 3.04 1.87 -23.03
C ARG A 124 2.28 3.09 -22.55
N GLN A 125 0.95 3.02 -22.49
CA GLN A 125 0.12 4.11 -21.98
C GLN A 125 0.47 4.36 -20.52
N VAL A 126 0.39 3.33 -19.67
CA VAL A 126 0.71 3.38 -18.24
C VAL A 126 2.11 3.95 -18.04
N ALA A 127 3.13 3.36 -18.66
CA ALA A 127 4.51 3.83 -18.56
C ALA A 127 4.68 5.32 -18.92
N ARG A 128 3.94 5.84 -19.91
CA ARG A 128 4.00 7.27 -20.23
C ARG A 128 3.42 8.14 -19.12
N ILE A 129 2.29 7.74 -18.55
CA ILE A 129 1.64 8.53 -17.51
C ILE A 129 2.53 8.52 -16.26
N VAL A 130 3.01 7.35 -15.80
CA VAL A 130 3.91 7.20 -14.63
C VAL A 130 5.16 8.06 -14.76
N ASN A 131 5.89 7.90 -15.87
CA ASN A 131 7.21 8.51 -16.05
C ASN A 131 7.13 10.02 -16.31
N LYS A 132 5.93 10.57 -16.57
CA LYS A 132 5.73 12.02 -16.70
C LYS A 132 5.81 12.70 -15.33
N GLU A 133 5.33 12.01 -14.29
CA GLU A 133 5.14 12.57 -12.96
C GLU A 133 6.27 12.19 -12.00
N TYR A 134 6.78 10.97 -12.09
CA TYR A 134 7.90 10.51 -11.28
C TYR A 134 9.22 10.73 -12.01
N ASP A 135 9.73 11.96 -11.90
CA ASP A 135 10.95 12.34 -12.60
C ASP A 135 12.23 11.75 -11.98
N ARG A 136 13.35 11.95 -12.67
CA ARG A 136 14.65 11.43 -12.24
C ARG A 136 15.16 12.06 -10.94
N ALA A 137 14.82 13.31 -10.66
CA ALA A 137 15.28 14.01 -9.46
C ALA A 137 14.59 13.44 -8.22
N LYS A 138 13.26 13.32 -8.25
CA LYS A 138 12.45 12.70 -7.18
C LYS A 138 12.84 11.25 -6.96
N SER A 139 12.93 10.48 -8.04
CA SER A 139 13.37 9.07 -8.02
C SER A 139 14.74 8.85 -7.35
N ASN A 140 15.72 9.71 -7.63
CA ASN A 140 17.05 9.62 -7.00
C ASN A 140 17.01 10.00 -5.51
N LEU A 141 16.16 10.97 -5.14
CA LEU A 141 16.01 11.38 -3.75
C LEU A 141 15.37 10.25 -2.94
N ASP A 142 14.26 9.68 -3.40
CA ASP A 142 13.55 8.60 -2.73
C ASP A 142 14.46 7.37 -2.55
N ALA A 143 15.21 6.99 -3.58
CA ALA A 143 16.19 5.90 -3.49
C ALA A 143 17.29 6.22 -2.45
N THR A 144 17.74 7.48 -2.37
CA THR A 144 18.74 7.91 -1.40
C THR A 144 18.20 7.84 0.03
N VAL A 145 16.98 8.33 0.26
CA VAL A 145 16.31 8.32 1.57
C VAL A 145 16.05 6.88 2.03
N LEU A 146 15.49 6.03 1.16
CA LEU A 146 15.25 4.63 1.48
C LEU A 146 16.55 3.85 1.74
N ALA A 147 17.63 4.14 1.01
CA ALA A 147 18.93 3.54 1.28
C ALA A 147 19.55 4.05 2.59
N MET A 148 19.35 5.32 2.94
CA MET A 148 19.76 5.87 4.25
C MET A 148 19.02 5.19 5.40
N LEU A 149 17.75 4.87 5.19
CA LEU A 149 16.96 4.09 6.13
C LEU A 149 17.33 2.60 6.10
N GLY A 150 18.01 2.07 5.08
CA GLY A 150 18.25 0.62 4.95
C GLY A 150 16.99 -0.15 4.55
N ALA A 151 16.02 0.54 3.94
CA ALA A 151 14.83 -0.04 3.35
C ALA A 151 15.12 -0.69 1.98
N VAL A 152 16.14 -0.19 1.27
CA VAL A 152 16.67 -0.73 0.02
C VAL A 152 18.20 -0.79 0.08
N PRO A 153 18.87 -1.62 -0.74
CA PRO A 153 20.33 -1.67 -0.78
C PRO A 153 20.99 -0.31 -1.12
N PRO A 154 22.20 -0.02 -0.62
CA PRO A 154 22.96 1.15 -1.04
C PRO A 154 23.21 1.15 -2.56
N GLY A 155 22.97 2.29 -3.22
CA GLY A 155 23.19 2.44 -4.66
C GLY A 155 22.03 1.97 -5.54
N THR A 156 20.92 1.51 -4.95
CA THR A 156 19.65 1.27 -5.65
C THR A 156 19.28 2.48 -6.50
N ARG A 157 18.83 2.21 -7.73
CA ARG A 157 18.34 3.21 -8.66
C ARG A 157 16.96 2.83 -9.11
N PHE A 158 16.08 3.80 -8.98
CA PHE A 158 14.71 3.72 -9.39
C PHE A 158 14.67 4.12 -10.89
N GLY A 159 14.73 3.12 -11.78
CA GLY A 159 14.73 3.30 -13.24
C GLY A 159 13.41 3.86 -13.79
N LYS A 160 13.34 4.16 -15.09
CA LYS A 160 12.04 4.44 -15.73
C LYS A 160 11.25 3.15 -15.86
N LEU A 161 9.93 3.23 -15.68
CA LEU A 161 9.05 2.11 -15.99
C LEU A 161 9.04 1.86 -17.50
N SER A 162 9.39 0.66 -17.95
CA SER A 162 9.25 0.31 -19.36
C SER A 162 7.80 -0.05 -19.69
N GLY A 163 7.42 0.12 -20.95
CA GLY A 163 6.08 -0.30 -21.40
C GLY A 163 5.86 -1.81 -21.35
N ALA A 164 6.93 -2.62 -21.30
CA ALA A 164 6.85 -4.07 -21.15
C ALA A 164 6.58 -4.44 -19.69
N ASP A 165 7.37 -3.89 -18.75
CA ASP A 165 7.16 -4.11 -17.31
C ASP A 165 5.75 -3.66 -16.90
N ALA A 166 5.31 -2.50 -17.40
CA ALA A 166 3.95 -2.01 -17.18
C ALA A 166 2.87 -2.92 -17.81
N ALA A 167 3.15 -3.55 -18.96
CA ALA A 167 2.20 -4.45 -19.61
C ALA A 167 2.07 -5.78 -18.85
N ASP A 168 3.15 -6.26 -18.25
CA ASP A 168 3.12 -7.49 -17.44
C ASP A 168 2.49 -7.23 -16.07
N ALA A 169 2.59 -5.99 -15.59
CA ALA A 169 1.98 -5.54 -14.37
C ALA A 169 0.46 -5.52 -14.43
N ILE A 170 -0.14 -4.92 -15.49
CA ILE A 170 -1.49 -4.33 -15.41
C ILE A 170 -2.53 -4.86 -16.39
N ALA A 171 -3.69 -5.28 -15.88
CA ALA A 171 -4.84 -5.72 -16.66
C ALA A 171 -5.82 -4.57 -16.98
N GLY A 172 -5.89 -3.54 -16.14
CA GLY A 172 -6.79 -2.40 -16.30
C GLY A 172 -6.30 -1.14 -15.59
N LEU A 173 -6.75 0.04 -16.04
CA LEU A 173 -6.44 1.32 -15.41
C LEU A 173 -7.57 2.33 -15.65
N TYR A 174 -8.18 2.81 -14.58
CA TYR A 174 -8.95 4.05 -14.57
C TYR A 174 -8.03 5.28 -14.45
N VAL A 175 -8.29 6.31 -15.27
CA VAL A 175 -7.57 7.60 -15.27
C VAL A 175 -8.55 8.72 -14.90
N PRO A 176 -8.59 9.14 -13.61
CA PRO A 176 -9.49 10.17 -13.09
C PRO A 176 -9.53 11.45 -13.92
N GLU A 177 -8.35 12.00 -14.30
CA GLU A 177 -8.28 13.28 -15.04
C GLU A 177 -9.02 13.27 -16.38
N LYS A 178 -9.19 12.08 -16.97
CA LYS A 178 -9.88 11.91 -18.25
C LYS A 178 -11.29 11.32 -18.08
N GLY A 179 -11.62 10.77 -16.92
CA GLY A 179 -12.80 9.92 -16.76
C GLY A 179 -12.80 8.72 -17.72
N GLU A 180 -11.60 8.20 -18.04
CA GLU A 180 -11.40 7.13 -19.02
C GLU A 180 -10.85 5.88 -18.36
N LEU A 181 -11.38 4.74 -18.76
CA LEU A 181 -10.96 3.42 -18.31
C LEU A 181 -10.23 2.73 -19.46
N TYR A 182 -9.07 2.14 -19.20
CA TYR A 182 -8.27 1.39 -20.17
C TYR A 182 -8.21 -0.07 -19.72
N VAL A 183 -8.62 -1.03 -20.57
CA VAL A 183 -8.61 -2.48 -20.23
C VAL A 183 -7.81 -3.24 -21.26
N GLY A 184 -7.00 -4.21 -20.82
CA GLY A 184 -6.30 -5.13 -21.69
C GLY A 184 -7.26 -6.10 -22.40
N GLU A 185 -7.20 -6.19 -23.73
CA GLU A 185 -7.92 -7.21 -24.49
C GLU A 185 -7.09 -8.50 -24.59
N ALA A 186 -7.19 -9.35 -23.58
CA ALA A 186 -6.57 -10.65 -23.57
C ALA A 186 -7.44 -11.70 -24.27
N ARG A 187 -7.51 -11.66 -25.61
CA ARG A 187 -7.99 -12.78 -26.44
C ARG A 187 -9.41 -13.29 -26.12
N GLY A 188 -10.37 -12.35 -26.08
CA GLY A 188 -11.78 -12.66 -25.91
C GLY A 188 -12.17 -12.54 -24.44
N PHE A 189 -12.88 -11.45 -24.15
CA PHE A 189 -13.40 -11.04 -22.84
C PHE A 189 -13.81 -12.26 -21.99
N ASN A 190 -12.94 -12.66 -21.07
CA ASN A 190 -13.09 -13.83 -20.21
C ASN A 190 -13.47 -13.40 -18.79
N THR A 191 -13.80 -14.34 -17.90
CA THR A 191 -14.22 -14.03 -16.51
C THR A 191 -13.28 -13.09 -15.78
N LEU A 192 -11.99 -13.16 -16.09
CA LEU A 192 -10.99 -12.34 -15.43
C LEU A 192 -10.93 -10.91 -15.97
N ASP A 193 -11.21 -10.75 -17.26
CA ASP A 193 -11.44 -9.43 -17.86
C ASP A 193 -12.71 -8.81 -17.27
N GLU A 194 -13.72 -9.62 -16.93
CA GLU A 194 -14.94 -9.15 -16.25
C GLU A 194 -14.65 -8.67 -14.83
N LEU A 195 -13.83 -9.40 -14.06
CA LEU A 195 -13.41 -9.01 -12.72
C LEU A 195 -12.52 -7.77 -12.72
N THR A 196 -11.58 -7.70 -13.68
CA THR A 196 -10.76 -6.50 -13.90
C THR A 196 -11.64 -5.32 -14.24
N LEU A 197 -12.61 -5.49 -15.16
CA LEU A 197 -13.52 -4.41 -15.50
C LEU A 197 -14.38 -4.00 -14.30
N ALA A 198 -14.85 -4.93 -13.48
CA ALA A 198 -15.62 -4.63 -12.27
C ALA A 198 -14.80 -3.79 -11.26
N HIS A 199 -13.53 -4.17 -11.05
CA HIS A 199 -12.57 -3.43 -10.23
C HIS A 199 -12.38 -1.99 -10.76
N GLU A 200 -12.04 -1.84 -12.03
CA GLU A 200 -11.79 -0.52 -12.62
C GLU A 200 -13.06 0.36 -12.71
N LEU A 201 -14.24 -0.26 -12.87
CA LEU A 201 -15.52 0.45 -12.83
C LEU A 201 -15.83 1.00 -11.44
N GLN A 202 -15.47 0.26 -10.39
CA GLN A 202 -15.59 0.76 -9.03
C GLN A 202 -14.79 2.06 -8.89
N HIS A 203 -13.51 2.08 -9.32
CA HIS A 203 -12.67 3.28 -9.24
C HIS A 203 -13.34 4.46 -9.94
N ALA A 204 -13.85 4.22 -11.16
CA ALA A 204 -14.55 5.24 -11.94
C ALA A 204 -15.83 5.76 -11.29
N PHE A 205 -16.59 4.91 -10.60
CA PHE A 205 -17.83 5.31 -9.93
C PHE A 205 -17.57 6.01 -8.60
N ALA A 206 -16.57 5.57 -7.84
CA ALA A 206 -16.14 6.25 -6.62
C ALA A 206 -15.62 7.65 -6.93
N ASP A 207 -14.79 7.81 -7.97
CA ASP A 207 -14.30 9.11 -8.40
C ASP A 207 -15.41 10.06 -8.84
N GLN A 208 -16.38 9.58 -9.64
CA GLN A 208 -17.53 10.41 -10.04
C GLN A 208 -18.42 10.85 -8.87
N THR A 209 -18.48 10.03 -7.80
CA THR A 209 -19.41 10.27 -6.69
C THR A 209 -18.77 11.08 -5.57
N PHE A 210 -17.53 10.74 -5.22
CA PHE A 210 -16.85 11.28 -4.04
C PHE A 210 -15.69 12.22 -4.41
N GLY A 211 -15.14 12.07 -5.62
CA GLY A 211 -13.92 12.75 -6.05
C GLY A 211 -12.70 12.21 -5.33
N LEU A 212 -11.83 11.47 -6.01
CA LEU A 212 -10.68 10.87 -5.33
C LEU A 212 -9.56 11.89 -5.02
N GLY A 213 -9.57 13.07 -5.66
CA GLY A 213 -8.65 14.18 -5.38
C GLY A 213 -7.28 14.06 -6.06
N ASP A 214 -6.42 15.06 -5.85
CA ASP A 214 -5.05 15.08 -6.40
C ASP A 214 -4.11 14.22 -5.51
N HIS A 215 -3.21 13.45 -6.12
CA HIS A 215 -2.45 12.40 -5.44
C HIS A 215 -0.94 12.43 -5.73
N ASP A 216 -0.14 13.20 -4.97
CA ASP A 216 1.33 13.30 -5.13
C ASP A 216 2.03 11.91 -5.20
N LEU A 217 3.11 11.78 -5.96
CA LEU A 217 3.79 10.52 -6.27
C LEU A 217 4.83 10.08 -5.23
N ASP A 218 4.83 10.67 -4.03
CA ASP A 218 5.73 10.31 -2.95
C ASP A 218 5.75 8.80 -2.68
N VAL A 219 6.96 8.25 -2.54
CA VAL A 219 7.19 6.85 -2.15
C VAL A 219 6.89 6.63 -0.66
N ILE A 220 6.89 7.70 0.14
CA ILE A 220 6.54 7.69 1.55
C ILE A 220 5.46 8.76 1.76
N SER A 221 4.21 8.35 1.95
CA SER A 221 3.10 9.25 2.26
C SER A 221 2.00 8.48 3.00
N ASP A 222 1.75 8.80 4.26
CA ASP A 222 0.88 8.04 5.14
C ASP A 222 -0.60 8.22 4.79
N GLU A 223 -1.04 9.47 4.66
CA GLU A 223 -2.40 9.83 4.26
C GLU A 223 -2.75 9.25 2.89
N ARG A 224 -1.83 9.41 1.92
CA ARG A 224 -2.05 8.87 0.58
C ARG A 224 -2.09 7.35 0.57
N ASN A 225 -1.20 6.68 1.30
CA ASN A 225 -1.22 5.21 1.37
C ASN A 225 -2.51 4.73 2.06
N ALA A 226 -3.05 5.48 3.02
CA ALA A 226 -4.33 5.17 3.65
C ALA A 226 -5.51 5.34 2.68
N MET A 227 -5.59 6.46 1.96
CA MET A 227 -6.62 6.71 0.97
C MET A 227 -6.59 5.68 -0.17
N LYS A 228 -5.39 5.32 -0.63
CA LYS A 228 -5.21 4.24 -1.61
C LYS A 228 -5.72 2.90 -1.11
N ALA A 229 -5.44 2.57 0.15
CA ALA A 229 -5.94 1.32 0.73
C ALA A 229 -7.47 1.30 0.84
N LEU A 230 -8.12 2.44 1.09
CA LEU A 230 -9.57 2.53 0.98
C LEU A 230 -10.04 2.28 -0.46
N ALA A 231 -9.48 3.00 -1.44
CA ALA A 231 -9.90 2.90 -2.84
C ALA A 231 -9.67 1.50 -3.42
N GLU A 232 -8.46 0.95 -3.30
CA GLU A 232 -8.13 -0.39 -3.79
C GLU A 232 -8.88 -1.48 -3.03
N GLY A 233 -9.07 -1.33 -1.71
CA GLY A 233 -9.86 -2.27 -0.92
C GLY A 233 -11.34 -2.32 -1.32
N ASP A 234 -11.92 -1.18 -1.71
CA ASP A 234 -13.28 -1.08 -2.21
C ASP A 234 -13.40 -1.71 -3.60
N ALA A 235 -12.48 -1.40 -4.50
CA ALA A 235 -12.42 -2.02 -5.82
C ALA A 235 -12.27 -3.55 -5.75
N GLU A 236 -11.39 -4.05 -4.90
CA GLU A 236 -11.19 -5.48 -4.64
C GLU A 236 -12.44 -6.14 -4.05
N LEU A 237 -13.05 -5.54 -3.03
CA LEU A 237 -14.27 -6.10 -2.43
C LEU A 237 -15.43 -6.08 -3.43
N THR A 238 -15.53 -5.03 -4.25
CA THR A 238 -16.56 -4.91 -5.29
C THR A 238 -16.39 -5.98 -6.36
N ALA A 239 -15.18 -6.18 -6.86
CA ALA A 239 -14.88 -7.24 -7.82
C ALA A 239 -15.15 -8.63 -7.23
N ALA A 240 -14.79 -8.86 -5.96
CA ALA A 240 -15.07 -10.11 -5.27
C ALA A 240 -16.57 -10.36 -5.08
N HIS A 241 -17.36 -9.36 -4.72
CA HIS A 241 -18.82 -9.47 -4.65
C HIS A 241 -19.43 -9.70 -6.04
N TYR A 242 -18.89 -9.07 -7.09
CA TYR A 242 -19.30 -9.32 -8.47
C TYR A 242 -19.02 -10.78 -8.89
N ASP A 243 -17.87 -11.34 -8.51
CA ASP A 243 -17.53 -12.75 -8.76
C ASP A 243 -18.47 -13.71 -8.03
N MET A 244 -18.83 -13.43 -6.78
CA MET A 244 -19.76 -14.25 -6.00
C MET A 244 -21.19 -14.27 -6.58
N VAL A 245 -21.54 -13.30 -7.44
CA VAL A 245 -22.77 -13.31 -8.24
C VAL A 245 -22.67 -14.29 -9.43
N LEU A 246 -21.45 -14.67 -9.84
CA LEU A 246 -21.17 -15.55 -10.98
C LEU A 246 -21.00 -17.03 -10.59
N ASP A 247 -20.24 -17.37 -9.56
CA ASP A 247 -20.18 -18.69 -8.87
C ASP A 247 -19.22 -18.62 -7.67
N ILE A 248 -19.38 -19.44 -6.63
CA ILE A 248 -18.50 -19.42 -5.44
C ILE A 248 -17.21 -20.25 -5.63
N GLU A 249 -17.20 -21.19 -6.59
CA GLU A 249 -16.02 -21.98 -6.96
C GLU A 249 -15.02 -21.16 -7.80
N SER A 250 -15.48 -20.19 -8.59
CA SER A 250 -14.60 -19.32 -9.41
C SER A 250 -13.73 -18.38 -8.55
N THR A 251 -14.27 -17.88 -7.43
CA THR A 251 -13.56 -17.00 -6.50
C THR A 251 -12.39 -17.69 -5.81
N LEU A 252 -12.55 -18.98 -5.48
CA LEU A 252 -11.48 -19.79 -4.88
C LEU A 252 -10.35 -20.03 -5.88
N GLN A 253 -10.70 -20.26 -7.14
CA GLN A 253 -9.76 -20.49 -8.21
C GLN A 253 -9.01 -19.21 -8.60
N PHE A 254 -9.69 -18.05 -8.63
CA PHE A 254 -9.12 -16.73 -8.91
C PHE A 254 -8.02 -16.32 -7.92
N ARG A 255 -8.26 -16.50 -6.62
CA ARG A 255 -7.33 -16.06 -5.58
C ARG A 255 -6.14 -17.01 -5.39
N GLU A 256 -6.35 -18.32 -5.58
CA GLU A 256 -5.28 -19.31 -5.57
C GLU A 256 -4.37 -19.12 -6.80
N THR A 257 -4.96 -18.89 -7.99
CA THR A 257 -4.19 -18.56 -9.19
C THR A 257 -3.53 -17.18 -9.13
N SER A 258 -4.09 -16.17 -8.48
CA SER A 258 -3.40 -14.88 -8.29
C SER A 258 -2.20 -15.00 -7.36
N ALA A 259 -2.32 -15.72 -6.24
CA ALA A 259 -1.20 -15.94 -5.31
C ALA A 259 -0.10 -16.83 -5.93
N GLU A 260 -0.48 -17.84 -6.72
CA GLU A 260 0.45 -18.70 -7.45
C GLU A 260 1.07 -18.00 -8.68
N ALA A 261 0.29 -17.22 -9.43
CA ALA A 261 0.78 -16.40 -10.55
C ALA A 261 1.78 -15.36 -10.05
N GLN A 262 1.54 -14.79 -8.86
CA GLN A 262 2.44 -13.85 -8.21
C GLN A 262 3.76 -14.50 -7.79
N ALA A 263 3.71 -15.69 -7.18
CA ALA A 263 4.91 -16.49 -6.91
C ALA A 263 5.64 -16.92 -8.21
N ALA A 264 4.91 -17.02 -9.32
CA ALA A 264 5.43 -17.40 -10.63
C ALA A 264 5.95 -16.23 -11.49
N THR A 265 5.59 -14.96 -11.19
CA THR A 265 6.02 -13.79 -11.99
C THR A 265 7.53 -13.56 -11.99
N GLY A 266 8.25 -14.05 -10.97
CA GLY A 266 9.69 -13.83 -10.84
C GLY A 266 10.08 -12.35 -10.70
N ALA A 267 9.12 -11.48 -10.40
CA ALA A 267 9.35 -10.04 -10.35
C ALA A 267 10.22 -9.67 -9.13
N GLU A 268 11.39 -9.10 -9.39
CA GLU A 268 12.34 -8.67 -8.36
C GLU A 268 12.03 -7.24 -7.91
N TYR A 269 11.60 -7.09 -6.66
CA TYR A 269 11.46 -5.77 -6.02
C TYR A 269 12.81 -5.32 -5.44
N PRO A 270 13.13 -4.01 -5.42
CA PRO A 270 14.38 -3.48 -4.87
C PRO A 270 14.43 -3.52 -3.32
N GLY A 271 13.86 -4.55 -2.69
CA GLY A 271 13.79 -4.76 -1.26
C GLY A 271 12.35 -4.95 -0.75
N TYR A 272 12.24 -5.59 0.42
CA TYR A 272 10.97 -5.93 1.06
C TYR A 272 10.10 -4.71 1.39
N PHE A 273 10.71 -3.56 1.69
CA PHE A 273 9.95 -2.32 1.95
C PHE A 273 9.11 -1.93 0.74
N VAL A 274 9.72 -1.94 -0.44
CA VAL A 274 9.07 -1.58 -1.70
C VAL A 274 8.00 -2.61 -2.09
N GLU A 275 8.32 -3.89 -1.93
CA GLU A 275 7.35 -4.98 -2.14
C GLU A 275 6.11 -4.83 -1.24
N ARG A 276 6.28 -4.56 0.05
CA ARG A 276 5.13 -4.42 0.95
C ARG A 276 4.33 -3.15 0.72
N GLY A 277 4.99 -2.04 0.38
CA GLY A 277 4.31 -0.81 -0.01
C GLY A 277 3.42 -0.99 -1.23
N PHE A 278 3.84 -1.84 -2.16
CA PHE A 278 3.04 -2.22 -3.33
C PHE A 278 1.77 -2.96 -2.94
N PHE A 279 1.88 -3.96 -2.07
CA PHE A 279 0.79 -4.87 -1.74
C PHE A 279 -0.22 -4.34 -0.72
N PHE A 280 0.18 -3.33 0.04
CA PHE A 280 -0.58 -2.82 1.16
C PHE A 280 -1.99 -2.33 0.81
N PRO A 281 -2.17 -1.50 -0.24
CA PRO A 281 -3.51 -1.03 -0.60
C PRO A 281 -4.47 -2.17 -0.95
N TYR A 282 -3.97 -3.24 -1.58
CA TYR A 282 -4.79 -4.38 -1.99
C TYR A 282 -5.15 -5.28 -0.80
N PHE A 283 -4.16 -5.76 -0.04
CA PHE A 283 -4.45 -6.74 0.99
C PHE A 283 -4.98 -6.10 2.27
N GLU A 284 -4.23 -5.16 2.85
CA GLU A 284 -4.62 -4.49 4.07
C GLU A 284 -5.82 -3.54 3.85
N GLY A 285 -5.90 -2.91 2.68
CA GLY A 285 -7.07 -2.14 2.27
C GLY A 285 -8.33 -2.99 2.14
N THR A 286 -8.27 -4.14 1.46
CA THR A 286 -9.43 -5.06 1.39
C THR A 286 -9.90 -5.47 2.78
N LEU A 287 -8.96 -5.80 3.70
CA LEU A 287 -9.33 -6.15 5.07
C LEU A 287 -10.01 -4.99 5.81
N PHE A 288 -9.50 -3.77 5.66
CA PHE A 288 -10.12 -2.58 6.23
C PHE A 288 -11.53 -2.35 5.69
N VAL A 289 -11.72 -2.41 4.36
CA VAL A 289 -13.04 -2.23 3.74
C VAL A 289 -14.00 -3.36 4.10
N CYS A 290 -13.52 -4.60 4.25
CA CYS A 290 -14.34 -5.70 4.75
C CYS A 290 -14.87 -5.44 6.17
N GLU A 291 -14.06 -4.84 7.05
CA GLU A 291 -14.49 -4.48 8.41
C GLU A 291 -15.53 -3.35 8.38
N LEU A 292 -15.37 -2.34 7.50
CA LEU A 292 -16.40 -1.32 7.30
C LEU A 292 -17.70 -1.90 6.76
N TYR A 293 -17.60 -2.76 5.73
CA TYR A 293 -18.74 -3.44 5.14
C TYR A 293 -19.50 -4.30 6.16
N ALA A 294 -18.81 -4.92 7.11
CA ALA A 294 -19.44 -5.70 8.17
C ALA A 294 -20.23 -4.85 9.19
N ILE A 295 -19.95 -3.54 9.28
CA ILE A 295 -20.63 -2.62 10.20
C ILE A 295 -21.99 -2.20 9.63
N ASN A 296 -22.03 -1.72 8.38
CA ASN A 296 -23.26 -1.22 7.76
C ASN A 296 -23.27 -1.37 6.22
N GLY A 297 -22.69 -2.46 5.71
CA GLY A 297 -22.62 -2.74 4.28
C GLY A 297 -21.89 -1.65 3.49
N TRP A 298 -22.33 -1.46 2.25
CA TRP A 298 -21.77 -0.47 1.33
C TRP A 298 -21.93 0.99 1.77
N GLU A 299 -22.89 1.29 2.64
CA GLU A 299 -23.07 2.64 3.19
C GLU A 299 -21.88 3.05 4.05
N ALA A 300 -21.41 2.17 4.96
CA ALA A 300 -20.21 2.45 5.76
C ALA A 300 -18.94 2.60 4.90
N VAL A 301 -18.84 1.88 3.78
CA VAL A 301 -17.73 2.04 2.83
C VAL A 301 -17.83 3.39 2.09
N ASN A 302 -19.04 3.79 1.68
CA ASN A 302 -19.28 5.09 1.04
C ASN A 302 -18.99 6.26 1.99
N ASP A 303 -19.43 6.16 3.25
CA ASP A 303 -19.15 7.16 4.28
C ASP A 303 -17.65 7.37 4.49
N ALA A 304 -16.85 6.31 4.33
CA ALA A 304 -15.40 6.41 4.42
C ALA A 304 -14.76 7.25 3.31
N TYR A 305 -15.42 7.51 2.18
CA TYR A 305 -14.90 8.50 1.23
C TYR A 305 -15.22 9.95 1.64
N THR A 306 -16.24 10.16 2.47
CA THR A 306 -16.58 11.48 3.00
C THR A 306 -15.74 11.86 4.23
N ASP A 307 -15.29 10.86 4.97
CA ASP A 307 -14.35 11.00 6.10
C ASP A 307 -13.24 9.93 5.96
N PRO A 308 -12.27 10.14 5.06
CA PRO A 308 -11.27 9.14 4.71
C PRO A 308 -10.30 8.79 5.84
N PRO A 309 -9.75 7.56 5.84
CA PRO A 309 -8.66 7.22 6.73
C PRO A 309 -7.46 8.13 6.41
N LYS A 310 -6.92 8.76 7.45
CA LYS A 310 -5.82 9.74 7.37
C LYS A 310 -4.46 9.09 7.54
N THR A 311 -4.43 7.85 8.03
CA THR A 311 -3.18 7.15 8.38
C THR A 311 -3.24 5.67 8.02
N THR A 312 -2.12 5.11 7.61
CA THR A 312 -1.97 3.65 7.44
C THR A 312 -2.16 2.90 8.76
N ALA A 313 -2.09 3.59 9.91
CA ALA A 313 -2.44 3.01 11.21
C ALA A 313 -3.92 2.66 11.31
N GLU A 314 -4.80 3.46 10.72
CA GLU A 314 -6.25 3.22 10.65
C GLU A 314 -6.58 2.02 9.76
N ILE A 315 -5.83 1.83 8.67
CA ILE A 315 -5.96 0.65 7.80
C ILE A 315 -5.48 -0.61 8.52
N LEU A 316 -4.29 -0.55 9.15
CA LEU A 316 -3.72 -1.70 9.87
C LEU A 316 -4.52 -2.08 11.12
N PHE A 317 -5.14 -1.09 11.76
CA PHE A 317 -5.90 -1.22 13.00
C PHE A 317 -7.23 -0.47 12.85
N PRO A 318 -8.24 -1.08 12.18
CA PRO A 318 -9.52 -0.44 11.88
C PRO A 318 -10.23 0.14 13.10
N GLU A 319 -9.96 -0.38 14.30
CA GLU A 319 -10.45 0.20 15.55
C GLU A 319 -10.08 1.69 15.70
N ARG A 320 -8.92 2.11 15.18
CA ARG A 320 -8.48 3.51 15.23
C ARG A 320 -9.36 4.42 14.38
N TYR A 321 -9.77 3.95 13.21
CA TYR A 321 -10.66 4.68 12.32
C TYR A 321 -12.06 4.78 12.93
N ILE A 322 -12.58 3.66 13.43
CA ILE A 322 -13.92 3.56 14.04
C ILE A 322 -14.03 4.47 15.27
N PHE A 323 -13.00 4.48 16.12
CA PHE A 323 -12.96 5.33 17.32
C PHE A 323 -12.35 6.72 17.09
N LYS A 324 -12.04 7.09 15.84
CA LYS A 324 -11.49 8.40 15.45
C LYS A 324 -10.26 8.80 16.29
N ILE A 325 -9.31 7.88 16.41
CA ILE A 325 -8.06 8.10 17.14
C ILE A 325 -7.14 8.98 16.30
N GLU A 326 -7.11 10.26 16.62
CA GLU A 326 -6.33 11.25 15.86
C GLU A 326 -4.81 11.01 15.97
N PRO A 327 -4.07 11.09 14.84
CA PRO A 327 -2.62 11.14 14.86
C PRO A 327 -2.14 12.45 15.50
N LYS A 328 -0.88 12.46 15.89
CA LYS A 328 -0.17 13.64 16.40
C LYS A 328 0.92 14.02 15.42
N ASP A 329 0.92 15.29 15.08
CA ASP A 329 1.99 15.92 14.32
C ASP A 329 3.31 15.89 15.14
N PRO A 330 4.36 15.21 14.66
CA PRO A 330 5.65 15.22 15.34
C PRO A 330 6.31 16.61 15.25
N ALA A 331 6.96 17.05 16.32
CA ALA A 331 7.68 18.32 16.27
C ALA A 331 8.87 18.28 15.29
N ASP A 332 8.85 19.17 14.30
CA ASP A 332 9.90 19.39 13.30
C ASP A 332 11.31 19.47 13.93
N PRO A 333 12.32 18.82 13.33
CA PRO A 333 13.71 18.96 13.74
C PRO A 333 14.25 20.33 13.33
N THR A 334 15.09 20.92 14.19
CA THR A 334 15.74 22.19 13.87
C THR A 334 16.76 22.03 12.74
N THR A 335 16.64 22.85 11.70
CA THR A 335 17.62 22.91 10.60
C THR A 335 19.00 23.35 11.10
N PRO A 336 20.05 22.52 11.01
CA PRO A 336 21.39 22.90 11.45
C PRO A 336 21.99 23.99 10.56
N ARG A 337 22.83 24.85 11.12
CA ARG A 337 23.50 25.92 10.36
C ARG A 337 24.26 25.35 9.15
N GLY A 338 24.00 25.94 7.97
CA GLY A 338 24.62 25.57 6.71
C GLY A 338 23.97 24.35 6.03
N TRP A 339 22.80 23.92 6.50
CA TRP A 339 21.93 22.97 5.82
C TRP A 339 20.62 23.68 5.47
N ASP A 340 19.99 23.24 4.38
CA ASP A 340 18.66 23.70 3.97
C ASP A 340 17.68 22.53 4.08
N LYS A 341 16.44 22.80 4.54
CA LYS A 341 15.34 21.82 4.49
C LYS A 341 14.98 21.64 3.02
N ASP A 342 14.97 20.40 2.57
CA ASP A 342 14.81 20.02 1.17
C ASP A 342 13.45 19.40 0.90
N ASP A 343 13.07 18.44 1.74
CA ASP A 343 11.80 17.71 1.62
C ASP A 343 11.35 17.19 2.99
N ALA A 344 10.09 16.76 3.11
CA ALA A 344 9.56 16.08 4.26
C ALA A 344 8.46 15.10 3.86
N TYR A 345 8.59 13.85 4.33
CA TYR A 345 7.62 12.79 4.06
C TYR A 345 6.89 12.42 5.35
N SER A 346 5.57 12.29 5.31
CA SER A 346 4.81 11.63 6.38
C SER A 346 5.15 10.14 6.40
N LEU A 347 5.63 9.61 7.53
CA LEU A 347 6.03 8.21 7.69
C LEU A 347 4.98 7.43 8.48
N GLY A 348 4.26 6.56 7.79
CA GLY A 348 3.14 5.82 8.32
C GLY A 348 3.50 4.65 9.23
N ALA A 349 2.48 4.14 9.90
CA ALA A 349 2.57 2.91 10.67
C ALA A 349 2.96 1.71 9.78
N ALA A 350 2.42 1.62 8.57
CA ALA A 350 2.73 0.54 7.64
C ALA A 350 4.16 0.63 7.11
N ASP A 351 4.63 1.82 6.71
CA ASP A 351 6.02 2.04 6.35
C ASP A 351 6.97 1.58 7.46
N LEU A 352 6.67 1.94 8.71
CA LEU A 352 7.48 1.56 9.86
C LEU A 352 7.48 0.03 10.10
N LEU A 353 6.35 -0.64 9.85
CA LEU A 353 6.24 -2.09 9.94
C LEU A 353 7.16 -2.78 8.93
N TRP A 354 7.16 -2.34 7.67
CA TRP A 354 7.98 -2.91 6.61
C TRP A 354 9.45 -2.58 6.81
N LEU A 355 9.74 -1.36 7.26
CA LEU A 355 11.09 -0.92 7.60
C LEU A 355 11.70 -1.85 8.65
N PHE A 356 10.94 -2.18 9.70
CA PHE A 356 11.35 -3.13 10.73
C PHE A 356 11.58 -4.56 10.25
N GLN A 357 11.21 -4.90 9.01
CA GLN A 357 11.33 -6.21 8.39
C GLN A 357 12.36 -6.23 7.24
N ALA A 358 12.59 -5.08 6.60
CA ALA A 358 13.44 -4.92 5.43
C ALA A 358 14.86 -5.52 5.53
N PRO A 359 15.61 -5.41 6.66
CA PRO A 359 16.95 -5.97 6.79
C PRO A 359 17.03 -7.51 6.73
N SER A 360 15.88 -8.20 6.72
CA SER A 360 15.83 -9.64 6.93
C SER A 360 15.64 -10.45 5.65
N GLY A 361 14.94 -9.91 4.64
CA GLY A 361 14.43 -10.64 3.46
C GLY A 361 13.49 -11.84 3.77
N HIS A 362 13.54 -12.35 4.99
CA HIS A 362 12.77 -13.46 5.51
C HIS A 362 11.69 -12.89 6.43
N LEU A 363 10.49 -13.45 6.32
CA LEU A 363 9.42 -13.39 7.32
C LEU A 363 9.98 -13.94 8.66
N GLN A 364 10.80 -13.15 9.35
CA GLN A 364 11.44 -13.58 10.59
C GLN A 364 10.37 -13.81 11.66
N PRO A 365 10.64 -14.67 12.67
CA PRO A 365 9.78 -14.96 13.83
C PRO A 365 9.52 -13.75 14.77
N ARG A 366 9.62 -12.52 14.26
CA ARG A 366 9.43 -11.24 14.96
C ARG A 366 8.28 -10.40 14.41
N LEU A 367 7.59 -10.82 13.34
CA LEU A 367 6.42 -10.13 12.75
C LEU A 367 5.47 -9.59 13.84
N MET A 368 5.18 -10.45 14.81
CA MET A 368 4.34 -10.12 15.96
C MET A 368 4.83 -8.96 16.83
N ARG A 369 6.12 -8.91 17.13
CA ARG A 369 6.69 -7.82 17.93
C ARG A 369 6.77 -6.52 17.14
N ASN A 370 6.89 -6.59 15.81
CA ASN A 370 6.91 -5.40 14.96
C ASN A 370 5.51 -4.81 14.89
N ALA A 371 4.50 -5.63 14.64
CA ALA A 371 3.09 -5.22 14.67
C ALA A 371 2.70 -4.62 16.03
N GLN A 372 3.11 -5.26 17.15
CA GLN A 372 2.87 -4.71 18.50
C GLN A 372 3.57 -3.38 18.75
N ALA A 373 4.78 -3.18 18.23
CA ALA A 373 5.47 -1.90 18.35
C ALA A 373 4.75 -0.82 17.53
N VAL A 374 4.35 -1.15 16.30
CA VAL A 374 3.67 -0.24 15.37
C VAL A 374 2.27 0.15 15.87
N LYS A 375 1.57 -0.68 16.67
CA LYS A 375 0.34 -0.25 17.37
C LYS A 375 0.53 0.99 18.25
N ARG A 376 1.76 1.26 18.71
CA ARG A 376 2.09 2.46 19.51
C ARG A 376 2.39 3.69 18.65
N TRP A 377 2.49 3.53 17.34
CA TRP A 377 2.65 4.65 16.42
C TRP A 377 1.46 5.59 16.56
N ASN A 378 1.75 6.89 16.59
CA ASN A 378 0.73 7.92 16.63
C ASN A 378 1.12 9.15 15.80
N GLY A 379 2.05 9.00 14.87
CA GLY A 379 2.63 10.09 14.10
C GLY A 379 4.07 9.79 13.71
N GLY A 380 4.48 10.19 12.51
CA GLY A 380 5.82 9.96 12.03
C GLY A 380 6.14 10.79 10.80
N GLU A 381 7.37 11.28 10.73
CA GLU A 381 7.88 12.05 9.59
C GLU A 381 9.35 11.74 9.33
N VAL A 382 9.77 11.92 8.07
CA VAL A 382 11.16 11.90 7.63
C VAL A 382 11.47 13.22 6.94
N HIS A 383 12.28 14.05 7.58
CA HIS A 383 12.75 15.31 6.99
C HIS A 383 14.08 15.11 6.30
N VAL A 384 14.21 15.69 5.11
CA VAL A 384 15.42 15.68 4.29
C VAL A 384 16.08 17.05 4.34
N PHE A 385 17.41 17.03 4.49
CA PHE A 385 18.25 18.22 4.49
C PHE A 385 19.36 18.08 3.45
N ARG A 386 19.69 19.19 2.78
CA ARG A 386 20.80 19.26 1.82
C ARG A 386 21.88 20.26 2.23
N ARG A 387 23.12 19.92 1.88
CA ARG A 387 24.28 20.83 1.91
C ARG A 387 25.20 20.50 0.76
N GLY A 388 25.08 21.22 -0.35
CA GLY A 388 25.79 20.90 -1.59
C GLY A 388 25.38 19.51 -2.09
N LYS A 389 26.32 18.55 -2.09
CA LYS A 389 26.06 17.15 -2.49
C LYS A 389 25.71 16.23 -1.30
N ASP A 390 25.81 16.75 -0.07
CA ASP A 390 25.51 15.98 1.13
C ASP A 390 24.00 15.94 1.38
N THR A 391 23.51 14.77 1.78
CA THR A 391 22.14 14.55 2.28
C THR A 391 22.21 14.13 3.74
N ALA A 392 21.34 14.71 4.56
CA ALA A 392 21.04 14.26 5.91
C ALA A 392 19.53 14.04 6.04
N ILE A 393 19.12 13.09 6.87
CA ILE A 393 17.71 12.86 7.19
C ILE A 393 17.48 12.86 8.70
N SER A 394 16.27 13.21 9.11
CA SER A 394 15.79 13.06 10.47
C SER A 394 14.42 12.40 10.47
N MET A 395 14.34 11.17 10.99
CA MET A 395 13.10 10.45 11.23
C MET A 395 12.61 10.77 12.64
N VAL A 396 11.43 11.38 12.76
CA VAL A 396 10.80 11.77 14.01
C VAL A 396 9.52 10.95 14.16
N LEU A 397 9.33 10.28 15.30
CA LEU A 397 8.15 9.44 15.56
C LEU A 397 7.49 9.85 16.88
N VAL A 398 6.17 9.76 16.91
CA VAL A 398 5.37 9.86 18.14
C VAL A 398 5.05 8.44 18.65
N ASP A 399 5.53 8.14 19.85
CA ASP A 399 5.37 6.87 20.56
C ASP A 399 4.37 7.04 21.70
N GLY A 400 3.18 6.46 21.55
CA GLY A 400 2.14 6.66 22.54
C GLY A 400 0.72 6.36 22.08
N GLY A 401 0.55 5.76 20.90
CA GLY A 401 -0.75 5.26 20.44
C GLY A 401 -1.37 4.39 21.53
N GLU A 402 -2.54 4.80 22.00
CA GLU A 402 -3.31 4.06 22.98
C GLU A 402 -3.90 2.81 22.31
N ASP A 403 -3.78 1.65 22.97
CA ASP A 403 -4.80 0.61 22.78
C ASP A 403 -6.12 1.23 23.24
N PRO A 404 -7.25 1.13 22.52
CA PRO A 404 -8.55 1.61 22.97
C PRO A 404 -8.93 1.13 24.38
N LYS A 405 -8.30 0.06 24.88
CA LYS A 405 -8.44 -0.47 26.24
C LYS A 405 -7.42 0.09 27.26
N GLY A 406 -6.68 1.15 26.93
CA GLY A 406 -5.74 1.85 27.81
C GLY A 406 -4.41 1.12 28.10
N LYS A 407 -4.14 -0.03 27.45
CA LYS A 407 -2.89 -0.78 27.65
C LYS A 407 -1.78 -0.26 26.74
N LYS A 408 -0.64 0.10 27.31
CA LYS A 408 0.56 0.44 26.54
C LYS A 408 1.14 -0.82 25.89
N ALA A 409 1.00 -0.98 24.58
CA ALA A 409 1.64 -2.06 23.84
C ALA A 409 3.17 -2.05 24.05
N SER A 410 3.85 -3.20 23.89
CA SER A 410 5.29 -3.36 24.10
C SER A 410 5.86 -4.19 22.95
N PRO A 411 7.08 -3.91 22.44
CA PRO A 411 8.05 -2.92 22.92
C PRO A 411 7.76 -1.47 22.46
N THR A 412 8.40 -0.48 23.08
CA THR A 412 8.37 0.92 22.65
C THR A 412 8.96 1.11 21.25
N LEU A 413 8.54 2.14 20.51
CA LEU A 413 9.12 2.50 19.21
C LEU A 413 10.60 2.79 19.34
N CYS A 414 11.02 3.48 20.41
CA CYS A 414 12.45 3.71 20.68
C CYS A 414 13.27 2.42 20.75
N LYS A 415 12.79 1.40 21.48
CA LYS A 415 13.47 0.11 21.58
C LYS A 415 13.49 -0.60 20.22
N ARG A 416 12.39 -0.50 19.46
CA ARG A 416 12.24 -1.15 18.16
C ARG A 416 13.12 -0.51 17.10
N VAL A 417 13.13 0.83 16.97
CA VAL A 417 14.01 1.59 16.08
C VAL A 417 15.48 1.30 16.38
N SER A 418 15.89 1.34 17.67
CA SER A 418 17.28 1.03 18.03
C SER A 418 17.70 -0.39 17.63
N LYS A 419 16.80 -1.37 17.82
CA LYS A 419 17.06 -2.77 17.45
C LYS A 419 17.12 -2.94 15.94
N TRP A 420 16.15 -2.38 15.24
CA TRP A 420 16.07 -2.41 13.79
C TRP A 420 17.32 -1.79 13.15
N TYR A 421 17.70 -0.57 13.53
CA TYR A 421 18.86 0.10 12.95
C TYR A 421 20.14 -0.71 13.17
N SER A 422 20.32 -1.28 14.38
CA SER A 422 21.49 -2.15 14.66
C SER A 422 21.49 -3.46 13.87
N THR A 423 20.39 -3.83 13.22
CA THR A 423 20.28 -5.02 12.36
C THR A 423 20.38 -4.65 10.89
N ALA A 424 19.82 -3.52 10.47
CA ALA A 424 19.99 -2.96 9.13
C ALA A 424 21.46 -2.59 8.83
N PHE A 425 22.21 -2.23 9.87
CA PHE A 425 23.54 -1.68 9.80
C PHE A 425 24.43 -2.38 10.85
N ASP A 426 24.68 -3.67 10.63
CA ASP A 426 25.37 -4.54 11.59
C ASP A 426 26.90 -4.37 11.61
N ASP A 427 27.47 -3.76 10.57
CA ASP A 427 28.86 -3.34 10.45
C ASP A 427 29.18 -2.05 11.23
N ALA A 428 28.16 -1.32 11.69
CA ALA A 428 28.32 -0.03 12.32
C ALA A 428 28.91 -0.12 13.75
N ARG A 429 29.86 0.77 14.07
CA ARG A 429 30.34 0.91 15.46
C ARG A 429 29.30 1.64 16.32
N LYS A 430 28.67 0.89 17.22
CA LYS A 430 27.65 1.39 18.15
C LYS A 430 28.25 1.94 19.45
N LYS A 431 27.81 3.13 19.88
CA LYS A 431 28.10 3.74 21.19
C LYS A 431 26.80 4.21 21.83
N ARG A 432 26.62 3.98 23.13
CA ARG A 432 25.50 4.53 23.91
C ARG A 432 26.03 5.43 25.02
N VAL A 433 25.45 6.63 25.14
CA VAL A 433 25.73 7.58 26.24
C VAL A 433 24.39 8.14 26.71
N GLY A 434 24.00 7.81 27.95
CA GLY A 434 22.67 8.15 28.47
C GLY A 434 21.55 7.62 27.58
N ARG A 435 20.66 8.52 27.15
CA ARG A 435 19.52 8.22 26.26
C ARG A 435 19.87 8.23 24.77
N THR A 436 21.11 8.58 24.44
CA THR A 436 21.58 8.71 23.06
C THR A 436 22.31 7.44 22.63
N VAL A 437 21.98 6.95 21.45
CA VAL A 437 22.69 5.86 20.78
C VAL A 437 23.23 6.38 19.46
N THR A 438 24.50 6.15 19.19
CA THR A 438 25.16 6.57 17.95
C THR A 438 25.74 5.36 17.26
N TRP A 439 25.56 5.27 15.94
CA TRP A 439 26.21 4.29 15.07
C TRP A 439 27.10 5.05 14.08
N ARG A 440 28.34 4.59 13.90
CA ARG A 440 29.28 5.16 12.94
C ARG A 440 29.64 4.13 11.87
N HIS A 441 29.48 4.52 10.61
CA HIS A 441 30.05 3.89 9.42
C HIS A 441 31.12 4.77 8.81
N ASP A 442 31.81 4.30 7.78
CA ASP A 442 32.90 5.01 7.11
C ASP A 442 32.50 6.38 6.53
N ARG A 443 31.22 6.56 6.16
CA ARG A 443 30.73 7.81 5.52
C ARG A 443 29.47 8.42 6.15
N ARG A 444 28.94 7.82 7.22
CA ARG A 444 27.67 8.25 7.84
C ARG A 444 27.68 8.01 9.33
N VAL A 445 27.00 8.90 10.05
CA VAL A 445 26.72 8.78 11.48
C VAL A 445 25.23 8.85 11.68
N ALA A 446 24.68 7.86 12.41
CA ALA A 446 23.30 7.87 12.85
C ALA A 446 23.24 8.11 14.36
N THR A 447 22.33 8.96 14.80
CA THR A 447 22.09 9.29 16.21
C THR A 447 20.62 9.06 16.50
N LEU A 448 20.34 8.24 17.50
CA LEU A 448 19.00 8.03 18.04
C LEU A 448 18.93 8.68 19.42
N VAL A 449 17.99 9.60 19.59
CA VAL A 449 17.59 10.14 20.88
C VAL A 449 16.16 9.71 21.16
N CYS A 450 15.91 9.12 22.32
CA CYS A 450 14.55 8.81 22.73
C CYS A 450 14.05 9.90 23.68
N THR A 451 13.05 10.68 23.25
CA THR A 451 12.44 11.74 24.07
C THR A 451 11.28 11.15 24.89
N LYS A 452 10.44 12.01 25.49
CA LYS A 452 9.17 11.58 26.08
C LYS A 452 8.08 11.33 25.02
N GLU A 453 8.14 12.07 23.92
CA GLU A 453 7.17 11.98 22.81
C GLU A 453 7.46 10.80 21.89
N GLY A 454 8.73 10.44 21.70
CA GLY A 454 9.11 9.28 20.90
C GLY A 454 10.57 9.32 20.43
N PRO A 455 10.98 8.39 19.56
CA PRO A 455 12.33 8.36 19.03
C PRO A 455 12.55 9.39 17.91
N ARG A 456 13.73 10.04 17.95
CA ARG A 456 14.31 10.84 16.86
C ARG A 456 15.58 10.18 16.38
N LEU A 457 15.59 9.70 15.13
CA LEU A 457 16.75 9.09 14.48
C LEU A 457 17.23 9.98 13.35
N SER A 458 18.44 10.50 13.43
CA SER A 458 19.01 11.33 12.36
C SER A 458 20.28 10.72 11.79
N ILE A 459 20.37 10.67 10.47
CA ILE A 459 21.50 10.08 9.73
C ILE A 459 22.13 11.19 8.88
N ALA A 460 23.42 11.45 9.09
CA ALA A 460 24.14 12.53 8.41
C ALA A 460 25.60 12.14 8.10
N PRO A 461 26.32 12.92 7.27
CA PRO A 461 27.73 12.66 6.98
C PRO A 461 28.66 12.72 8.21
N ASP A 462 28.28 13.52 9.21
CA ASP A 462 29.10 13.77 10.40
C ASP A 462 28.29 13.75 11.70
N ALA A 463 28.98 13.48 12.81
CA ALA A 463 28.36 13.32 14.13
C ALA A 463 27.74 14.62 14.68
N ARG A 464 28.27 15.79 14.30
CA ARG A 464 27.77 17.09 14.77
C ARG A 464 26.41 17.36 14.14
N THR A 465 26.29 17.17 12.82
CA THR A 465 25.04 17.30 12.08
C THR A 465 24.00 16.28 12.58
N SER A 466 24.36 15.00 12.66
CA SER A 466 23.47 13.94 13.14
C SER A 466 22.96 14.23 14.55
N SER A 467 23.83 14.68 15.47
CA SER A 467 23.43 15.03 16.84
C SER A 467 22.62 16.33 16.94
N ALA A 468 22.73 17.25 15.97
CA ALA A 468 21.94 18.48 15.96
C ALA A 468 20.50 18.19 15.52
N LEU A 469 20.34 17.35 14.50
CA LEU A 469 19.04 16.95 13.96
C LEU A 469 18.21 16.06 14.90
N SER A 470 18.86 15.32 15.81
CA SER A 470 18.16 14.43 16.76
C SER A 470 17.75 15.09 18.08
N ARG A 471 18.06 16.37 18.28
CA ARG A 471 17.78 17.08 19.54
C ARG A 471 16.32 17.41 19.71
#